data_AF-A0A0L6VF45-F1
#
_entry.id   AF-A0A0L6VF45-F1
#
_cell.length_a   1.000
_cell.length_b   1.000
_cell.length_c   1.000
_cell.angle_alpha   90.00
_cell.angle_beta   90.00
_cell.angle_gamma   90.00
#
_symmetry.space_group_name_H-M   'P 1'
#
loop_
_entity.id
_entity.type
_entity.pdbx_description
1 polymer ?
#
loop_
_entity_poly.entity_id
_entity_poly.type
_entity_poly.pdbx_seq_one_letter_code
_entity_poly.pdbx_strand_id
1 'polypeptide(L)'
;MSVGIILMNCMNLPPAMRSKIQYTFLAGITPGPSAPSMTTITHLLKPLVDELVAMNTSFTVLTHQYPSGRSVRVKLLPLIGDLGATHKVAGFASHSAKKFCSWCNVTKDETSQLKIGPPRHGANVRRISNNWLNTTTHSGRDDILRDTGVRYSELNRLEYRDPVNHVALGMMHNWMEGVLMHHFRERWGFQTLSFKEKRRRGGGLGPCAKRGRFDVPDAEAANAATRIEADQEADSPESESSTSDDDYELNQSSSGGLFSESEMNYFRGALKNTVLPSIIGCIPSELGKSHCGKLKASQWYVLFVYVIPLIVSEIFVGNIEGIKLHSNRWWIMENISSLIQCTHIVNTRRIRAAHGDRFKSSYEKYNRSSIKIFENLKVNPNHHYALHVPEQLALWGPMGGVAEWSGDLEGSMMKRLCQIQRLEAKDSMANFLASEVADQTNRKGRPTKVDNVLYSRLLGHARGRDPTIQDYQELPHPLDAKVLSPKVLIRATWECKPKVCVSVLQPNNCVQFRDNGQVKYGFVREIIVYEQPGEGKRVLCDVEKIENLFCKTVVGRIIRDENSHLCNKELVPVESIENLAAYRWLPEERSAMVDKDNIVEGEVP
;
A
#
# COMPACT_ATOMS: atom_id res chain seq x y z
N MET A 1 0.16 -24.05 14.42
CA MET A 1 1.58 -24.42 14.40
C MET A 1 2.35 -23.25 13.80
N SER A 2 3.30 -22.68 14.53
CA SER A 2 4.17 -21.60 14.08
C SER A 2 5.59 -22.15 13.99
N VAL A 3 6.18 -22.04 12.81
CA VAL A 3 7.57 -22.32 12.49
C VAL A 3 8.08 -21.01 11.89
N GLY A 4 9.15 -20.45 12.46
CA GLY A 4 9.80 -19.25 11.96
C GLY A 4 11.05 -19.60 11.16
N ILE A 5 11.45 -18.71 10.25
CA ILE A 5 12.67 -18.83 9.46
C ILE A 5 13.68 -17.73 9.81
N ILE A 6 14.95 -18.09 9.85
CA ILE A 6 16.09 -17.18 9.92
C ILE A 6 16.70 -17.09 8.52
N LEU A 7 16.54 -15.92 7.89
CA LEU A 7 17.05 -15.64 6.55
C LEU A 7 18.20 -14.61 6.62
N MET A 8 19.15 -14.74 5.70
CA MET A 8 20.21 -13.76 5.49
C MET A 8 20.18 -13.26 4.05
N ASN A 9 20.31 -11.95 3.87
CA ASN A 9 20.34 -11.30 2.56
C ASN A 9 21.71 -10.63 2.34
N CYS A 10 22.25 -10.75 1.12
CA CYS A 10 23.50 -10.07 0.77
C CYS A 10 23.24 -8.57 0.53
N MET A 11 23.69 -7.73 1.46
CA MET A 11 23.47 -6.27 1.39
C MET A 11 24.28 -5.57 0.27
N ASN A 12 25.33 -6.21 -0.24
CA ASN A 12 26.14 -5.71 -1.36
C ASN A 12 25.37 -5.72 -2.69
N LEU A 13 24.27 -6.47 -2.79
CA LEU A 13 23.42 -6.46 -3.97
C LEU A 13 22.54 -5.19 -4.02
N PRO A 14 22.14 -4.75 -5.23
CA PRO A 14 21.16 -3.68 -5.37
C PRO A 14 19.87 -3.98 -4.58
N PRO A 15 19.23 -2.98 -3.94
CA PRO A 15 18.03 -3.19 -3.11
C PRO A 15 16.93 -4.03 -3.76
N ALA A 16 16.70 -3.85 -5.07
CA ALA A 16 15.69 -4.59 -5.83
C ALA A 16 15.99 -6.10 -6.01
N MET A 17 17.21 -6.54 -5.66
CA MET A 17 17.64 -7.94 -5.74
C MET A 17 17.71 -8.61 -4.37
N ARG A 18 18.01 -7.87 -3.29
CA ARG A 18 18.29 -8.44 -1.95
C ARG A 18 17.23 -9.39 -1.41
N SER A 19 15.96 -9.10 -1.69
CA SER A 19 14.81 -9.89 -1.21
C SER A 19 14.30 -10.89 -2.25
N LYS A 20 15.02 -11.15 -3.34
CA LYS A 20 14.66 -12.24 -4.27
C LYS A 20 15.19 -13.55 -3.72
N ILE A 21 14.36 -14.59 -3.80
CA ILE A 21 14.66 -15.94 -3.30
C ILE A 21 16.04 -16.48 -3.72
N GLN A 22 16.46 -16.20 -4.96
CA GLN A 22 17.75 -16.63 -5.52
C GLN A 22 18.98 -15.96 -4.88
N TYR A 23 18.79 -14.91 -4.08
CA TYR A 23 19.82 -14.14 -3.39
C TYR A 23 19.63 -14.11 -1.86
N THR A 24 18.71 -14.93 -1.36
CA THR A 24 18.40 -15.07 0.06
C THR A 24 18.94 -16.43 0.55
N PHE A 25 19.70 -16.41 1.63
CA PHE A 25 20.26 -17.58 2.28
C PHE A 25 19.38 -18.02 3.45
N LEU A 26 19.03 -19.30 3.51
CA LEU A 26 18.33 -19.92 4.64
C LEU A 26 19.35 -20.30 5.72
N ALA A 27 19.42 -19.52 6.80
CA ALA A 27 20.38 -19.74 7.88
C ALA A 27 19.85 -20.65 8.99
N GLY A 28 18.53 -20.76 9.15
CA GLY A 28 17.94 -21.66 10.14
C GLY A 28 16.41 -21.67 10.12
N ILE A 29 15.84 -22.69 10.77
CA ILE A 29 14.40 -22.86 10.98
C ILE A 29 14.18 -23.03 12.48
N THR A 30 13.26 -22.27 13.06
CA THR A 30 12.95 -22.37 14.48
C THR A 30 12.04 -23.58 14.74
N PRO A 31 12.20 -24.30 15.86
CA PRO A 31 11.37 -25.46 16.17
C PRO A 31 9.90 -25.05 16.33
N GLY A 32 8.98 -25.86 15.75
CA GLY A 32 7.54 -25.78 16.02
C GLY A 32 7.16 -26.58 17.28
N PRO A 33 5.88 -26.56 17.71
CA PRO A 33 4.73 -25.94 17.07
C PRO A 33 4.49 -24.48 17.48
N SER A 34 5.29 -23.92 18.38
CA SER A 34 5.13 -22.58 18.93
C SER A 34 6.36 -21.74 18.65
N ALA A 35 6.17 -20.42 18.49
CA ALA A 35 7.29 -19.51 18.28
C ALA A 35 8.31 -19.64 19.43
N PRO A 36 9.63 -19.59 19.13
CA PRO A 36 10.65 -19.80 20.14
C PRO A 36 10.53 -18.78 21.28
N SER A 37 10.81 -19.27 22.48
CA SER A 37 11.01 -18.41 23.63
C SER A 37 12.25 -17.52 23.42
N MET A 38 12.37 -16.52 24.28
CA MET A 38 13.47 -15.55 24.23
C MET A 38 14.83 -16.21 24.55
N THR A 39 14.83 -17.22 25.42
CA THR A 39 16.03 -18.03 25.71
C THR A 39 16.32 -18.99 24.57
N THR A 40 15.28 -19.63 24.01
CA THR A 40 15.42 -20.59 22.91
C THR A 40 16.03 -19.94 21.67
N ILE A 41 15.55 -18.75 21.26
CA ILE A 41 16.08 -18.07 20.07
C ILE A 41 17.57 -17.71 20.23
N THR A 42 18.01 -17.39 21.45
CA THR A 42 19.41 -17.10 21.77
C THR A 42 20.28 -18.34 21.51
N HIS A 43 19.86 -19.52 21.99
CA HIS A 43 20.58 -20.77 21.71
C HIS A 43 20.55 -21.17 20.24
N LEU A 44 19.44 -20.94 19.53
CA LEU A 44 19.33 -21.24 18.10
C LEU A 44 20.25 -20.36 17.24
N LEU A 45 20.49 -19.12 17.65
CA LEU A 45 21.36 -18.20 16.93
C LEU A 45 22.85 -18.43 17.20
N LYS A 46 23.20 -19.10 18.30
CA LYS A 46 24.59 -19.28 18.71
C LYS A 46 25.49 -19.86 17.61
N PRO A 47 25.15 -20.96 16.91
CA PRO A 47 26.00 -21.51 15.86
C PRO A 47 26.22 -20.52 14.71
N LEU A 48 25.15 -19.83 14.29
CA LEU A 48 25.26 -18.80 13.25
C LEU A 48 26.16 -17.64 13.67
N VAL A 49 26.07 -17.22 14.94
CA VAL A 49 26.91 -16.15 15.49
C VAL A 49 28.36 -16.61 15.64
N ASP A 50 28.62 -17.86 16.02
CA ASP A 50 29.97 -18.44 16.09
C ASP A 50 30.67 -18.35 14.71
N GLU A 51 29.97 -18.72 13.64
CA GLU A 51 30.45 -18.59 12.25
C GLU A 51 30.69 -17.12 11.84
N LEU A 52 29.77 -16.21 12.19
CA LEU A 52 29.91 -14.77 11.90
C LEU A 52 31.06 -14.10 12.65
N VAL A 53 31.39 -14.56 13.85
CA VAL A 53 32.56 -14.11 14.60
C VAL A 53 33.84 -14.55 13.89
N ALA A 54 33.92 -15.82 13.45
CA ALA A 54 35.06 -16.32 12.69
C ALA A 54 35.26 -15.56 11.36
N MET A 55 34.18 -15.36 10.60
CA MET A 55 34.19 -14.66 9.30
C MET A 55 34.39 -13.14 9.38
N ASN A 56 34.47 -12.56 10.58
CA ASN A 56 34.94 -11.18 10.75
C ASN A 56 36.44 -11.05 10.44
N THR A 57 37.19 -12.15 10.49
CA THR A 57 38.55 -12.23 9.92
C THR A 57 38.45 -12.45 8.43
N SER A 58 39.30 -11.78 7.64
CA SER A 58 39.27 -11.93 6.18
C SER A 58 39.75 -13.32 5.74
N PHE A 59 39.09 -13.88 4.74
CA PHE A 59 39.45 -15.14 4.09
C PHE A 59 39.47 -14.99 2.56
N THR A 60 40.17 -15.88 1.87
CA THR A 60 40.33 -15.80 0.41
C THR A 60 39.31 -16.66 -0.31
N VAL A 61 38.60 -16.08 -1.27
CA VAL A 61 37.66 -16.79 -2.16
C VAL A 61 38.22 -16.79 -3.58
N LEU A 62 38.43 -17.98 -4.13
CA LEU A 62 38.81 -18.19 -5.53
C LEU A 62 37.57 -18.03 -6.43
N THR A 63 37.73 -17.34 -7.56
CA THR A 63 36.66 -17.15 -8.54
C THR A 63 37.25 -17.24 -9.94
N HIS A 64 36.43 -17.56 -10.95
CA HIS A 64 36.90 -17.68 -12.34
C HIS A 64 37.64 -16.42 -12.84
N GLN A 65 37.13 -15.21 -12.52
CA GLN A 65 37.75 -13.95 -12.90
C GLN A 65 38.94 -13.53 -12.01
N TYR A 66 39.14 -14.18 -10.86
CA TYR A 66 40.24 -13.90 -9.93
C TYR A 66 40.89 -15.21 -9.48
N PRO A 67 41.78 -15.81 -10.30
CA PRO A 67 42.43 -17.09 -10.00
C PRO A 67 43.35 -17.05 -8.79
N SER A 68 43.93 -15.89 -8.47
CA SER A 68 44.70 -15.66 -7.23
C SER A 68 43.83 -15.42 -6.01
N GLY A 69 42.50 -15.43 -6.19
CA GLY A 69 41.51 -15.19 -5.15
C GLY A 69 41.27 -13.73 -4.83
N ARG A 70 40.20 -13.48 -4.08
CA ARG A 70 39.92 -12.18 -3.47
C ARG A 70 39.75 -12.33 -1.97
N SER A 71 40.33 -11.39 -1.23
CA SER A 71 40.11 -11.28 0.21
C SER A 71 38.69 -10.78 0.48
N VAL A 72 37.93 -11.53 1.27
CA VAL A 72 36.53 -11.27 1.62
C VAL A 72 36.40 -11.28 3.13
N ARG A 73 35.52 -10.44 3.65
CA ARG A 73 35.08 -10.42 5.05
C ARG A 73 33.56 -10.34 5.09
N VAL A 74 32.92 -11.08 6.00
CA VAL A 74 31.47 -11.08 6.15
C VAL A 74 31.09 -10.33 7.42
N LYS A 75 30.09 -9.45 7.32
CA LYS A 75 29.54 -8.71 8.46
C LYS A 75 28.03 -8.70 8.42
N LEU A 76 27.40 -8.99 9.57
CA LEU A 76 25.96 -8.87 9.75
C LEU A 76 25.61 -7.44 10.19
N LEU A 77 24.92 -6.69 9.32
CA LEU A 77 24.49 -5.33 9.61
C LEU A 77 23.03 -5.31 10.13
N PRO A 78 21.99 -5.11 9.29
CA PRO A 78 20.65 -4.94 9.83
C PRO A 78 20.09 -6.28 10.33
N LEU A 79 19.56 -6.26 11.56
CA LEU A 79 18.53 -7.20 11.97
C LEU A 79 17.18 -6.69 11.47
N ILE A 80 16.50 -7.47 10.62
CA ILE A 80 15.24 -7.12 9.98
C ILE A 80 14.17 -8.12 10.42
N GLY A 81 12.98 -7.63 10.74
CA GLY A 81 11.80 -8.44 11.08
C GLY A 81 10.70 -7.58 11.68
N ASP A 82 9.57 -8.21 12.02
CA ASP A 82 8.55 -7.53 12.82
C ASP A 82 9.10 -7.15 14.22
N LEU A 83 8.38 -6.29 14.94
CA LEU A 83 8.80 -5.85 16.28
C LEU A 83 8.92 -7.03 17.26
N GLY A 84 8.08 -8.06 17.15
CA GLY A 84 8.13 -9.22 18.05
C GLY A 84 9.40 -10.05 17.87
N ALA A 85 9.78 -10.32 16.63
CA ALA A 85 10.97 -11.08 16.25
C ALA A 85 12.25 -10.28 16.50
N THR A 86 12.28 -8.99 16.12
CA THR A 86 13.44 -8.13 16.33
C THR A 86 13.72 -7.92 17.82
N HIS A 87 12.69 -7.71 18.66
CA HIS A 87 12.87 -7.61 20.11
C HIS A 87 13.42 -8.90 20.72
N LYS A 88 12.90 -10.06 20.29
CA LYS A 88 13.41 -11.37 20.66
C LYS A 88 14.90 -11.50 20.39
N VAL A 89 15.29 -11.26 19.14
CA VAL A 89 16.66 -11.50 18.65
C VAL A 89 17.64 -10.43 19.15
N ALA A 90 17.25 -9.15 19.18
CA ALA A 90 18.12 -8.06 19.65
C ALA A 90 18.19 -7.93 21.18
N GLY A 91 17.38 -8.67 21.93
CA GLY A 91 17.40 -8.63 23.40
C GLY A 91 16.62 -7.47 24.02
N PHE A 92 15.60 -6.95 23.32
CA PHE A 92 14.69 -5.95 23.88
C PHE A 92 13.43 -6.60 24.47
N ALA A 93 12.81 -5.90 25.43
CA ALA A 93 11.50 -6.27 25.97
C ALA A 93 10.41 -6.17 24.90
N SER A 94 9.29 -6.87 25.09
CA SER A 94 8.19 -6.87 24.13
C SER A 94 7.57 -5.49 23.93
N HIS A 95 6.87 -5.32 22.80
CA HIS A 95 6.05 -4.14 22.51
C HIS A 95 4.99 -3.81 23.58
N SER A 96 4.65 -4.78 24.45
CA SER A 96 3.69 -4.62 25.55
C SER A 96 4.30 -4.15 26.87
N ALA A 97 5.63 -4.18 27.00
CA ALA A 97 6.36 -3.84 28.22
C ALA A 97 6.39 -2.33 28.50
N LYS A 98 6.77 -1.94 29.72
CA LYS A 98 6.94 -0.52 30.10
C LYS A 98 7.97 0.18 29.21
N LYS A 99 9.13 -0.45 29.00
CA LYS A 99 10.21 0.03 28.12
C LYS A 99 10.23 -0.78 26.82
N PHE A 100 9.35 -0.41 25.89
CA PHE A 100 9.10 -1.19 24.68
C PHE A 100 9.91 -0.74 23.44
N CYS A 101 10.45 0.49 23.45
CA CYS A 101 11.15 1.05 22.30
C CYS A 101 12.63 0.61 22.26
N SER A 102 13.07 0.11 21.10
CA SER A 102 14.46 -0.29 20.86
C SER A 102 15.43 0.88 20.68
N TRP A 103 14.93 2.07 20.32
CA TRP A 103 15.75 3.24 19.98
C TRP A 103 15.74 4.34 21.04
N CYS A 104 14.70 4.45 21.85
CA CYS A 104 14.61 5.44 22.92
C CYS A 104 14.05 4.86 24.23
N ASN A 105 14.13 5.65 25.28
CA ASN A 105 13.71 5.28 26.63
C ASN A 105 12.29 5.77 26.98
N VAL A 106 11.42 5.99 25.99
CA VAL A 106 10.00 6.27 26.23
C VAL A 106 9.36 5.13 27.03
N THR A 107 8.41 5.47 27.90
CA THR A 107 7.56 4.47 28.56
C THR A 107 6.25 4.27 27.82
N LYS A 108 5.61 3.12 28.05
CA LYS A 108 4.30 2.82 27.47
C LYS A 108 3.24 3.87 27.82
N ASP A 109 3.27 4.39 29.04
CA ASP A 109 2.30 5.39 29.52
C ASP A 109 2.49 6.76 28.83
N GLU A 110 3.69 7.05 28.34
CA GLU A 110 4.01 8.27 27.59
C GLU A 110 3.72 8.15 26.07
N THR A 111 3.34 6.96 25.58
CA THR A 111 3.17 6.70 24.13
C THR A 111 2.12 7.60 23.49
N SER A 112 1.07 7.97 24.23
CA SER A 112 0.00 8.86 23.77
C SER A 112 0.50 10.26 23.39
N GLN A 113 1.64 10.69 23.95
CA GLN A 113 2.24 11.99 23.64
C GLN A 113 2.88 12.02 22.25
N LEU A 114 3.12 10.86 21.63
CA LEU A 114 3.76 10.74 20.31
C LEU A 114 5.07 11.53 20.20
N LYS A 115 5.89 11.45 21.25
CA LYS A 115 7.23 12.05 21.32
C LYS A 115 8.29 10.97 21.44
N ILE A 116 9.48 11.27 20.91
CA ILE A 116 10.68 10.44 21.09
C ILE A 116 11.23 10.70 22.50
N GLY A 117 11.48 9.63 23.25
CA GLY A 117 12.13 9.72 24.55
C GLY A 117 13.66 9.87 24.46
N PRO A 118 14.39 9.90 25.58
CA PRO A 118 15.84 9.97 25.58
C PRO A 118 16.47 8.80 24.79
N PRO A 119 17.46 9.05 23.90
CA PRO A 119 18.01 8.02 23.03
C PRO A 119 18.72 6.90 23.81
N ARG A 120 18.63 5.68 23.29
CA ARG A 120 19.45 4.55 23.75
C ARG A 120 20.80 4.59 23.05
N HIS A 121 21.86 4.25 23.79
CA HIS A 121 23.22 4.21 23.27
C HIS A 121 23.74 2.77 23.29
N GLY A 122 24.38 2.33 22.21
CA GLY A 122 24.83 0.95 22.03
C GLY A 122 25.73 0.45 23.17
N ALA A 123 26.66 1.26 23.64
CA ALA A 123 27.56 0.92 24.76
C ALA A 123 26.78 0.66 26.07
N ASN A 124 25.77 1.49 26.37
CA ASN A 124 24.93 1.29 27.55
C ASN A 124 24.07 0.02 27.44
N VAL A 125 23.51 -0.23 26.25
CA VAL A 125 22.74 -1.46 25.99
C VAL A 125 23.61 -2.71 26.15
N ARG A 126 24.86 -2.70 25.66
CA ARG A 126 25.82 -3.80 25.87
C ARG A 126 26.13 -4.01 27.35
N ARG A 127 26.39 -2.94 28.10
CA ARG A 127 26.66 -3.01 29.55
C ARG A 127 25.49 -3.64 30.31
N ILE A 128 24.26 -3.21 30.03
CA ILE A 128 23.05 -3.75 30.66
C ILE A 128 22.83 -5.21 30.25
N SER A 129 23.01 -5.54 28.97
CA SER A 129 22.94 -6.90 28.46
C SER A 129 23.93 -7.84 29.18
N ASN A 130 25.17 -7.40 29.39
CA ASN A 130 26.18 -8.20 30.09
C ASN A 130 25.85 -8.36 31.58
N ASN A 131 25.32 -7.31 32.23
CA ASN A 131 24.84 -7.43 33.60
C ASN A 131 23.70 -8.46 33.71
N TRP A 132 22.76 -8.45 32.77
CA TRP A 132 21.69 -9.44 32.68
C TRP A 132 22.25 -10.85 32.52
N LEU A 133 23.24 -11.04 31.64
CA LEU A 133 23.89 -12.35 31.42
C LEU A 133 24.55 -12.87 32.70
N ASN A 134 25.30 -12.01 33.38
CA ASN A 134 26.07 -12.36 34.59
C ASN A 134 25.20 -12.53 35.83
N THR A 135 23.97 -12.02 35.82
CA THR A 135 23.01 -12.21 36.92
C THR A 135 22.57 -13.67 36.97
N THR A 136 22.74 -14.31 38.12
CA THR A 136 22.47 -15.76 38.31
C THR A 136 21.01 -16.06 38.62
N THR A 137 20.28 -15.12 39.23
CA THR A 137 18.88 -15.31 39.62
C THR A 137 17.93 -14.95 38.47
N HIS A 138 16.88 -15.75 38.30
CA HIS A 138 15.81 -15.45 37.34
C HIS A 138 15.09 -14.14 37.68
N SER A 139 14.81 -13.90 38.98
CA SER A 139 14.19 -12.65 39.44
C SER A 139 15.04 -11.41 39.13
N GLY A 140 16.35 -11.46 39.39
CA GLY A 140 17.23 -10.33 39.09
C GLY A 140 17.32 -10.02 37.59
N ARG A 141 17.29 -11.06 36.75
CA ARG A 141 17.19 -10.91 35.29
C ARG A 141 15.86 -10.26 34.87
N ASP A 142 14.75 -10.66 35.49
CA ASP A 142 13.44 -10.08 35.22
C ASP A 142 13.35 -8.62 35.68
N ASP A 143 13.96 -8.28 36.81
CA ASP A 143 14.06 -6.91 37.32
C ASP A 143 14.82 -6.00 36.34
N ILE A 144 16.01 -6.44 35.88
CA ILE A 144 16.79 -5.71 34.88
C ILE A 144 15.97 -5.48 33.60
N LEU A 145 15.29 -6.52 33.10
CA LEU A 145 14.49 -6.42 31.88
C LEU A 145 13.29 -5.48 32.07
N ARG A 146 12.62 -5.52 33.22
CA ARG A 146 11.48 -4.65 33.55
C ARG A 146 11.91 -3.19 33.62
N ASP A 147 13.03 -2.90 34.25
CA ASP A 147 13.47 -1.54 34.54
C ASP A 147 14.14 -0.89 33.31
N THR A 148 14.89 -1.66 32.54
CA THR A 148 15.69 -1.14 31.41
C THR A 148 15.11 -1.45 30.03
N GLY A 149 14.27 -2.48 29.93
CA GLY A 149 13.79 -3.02 28.65
C GLY A 149 14.84 -3.81 27.87
N VAL A 150 15.98 -4.17 28.48
CA VAL A 150 17.13 -4.82 27.83
C VAL A 150 17.49 -6.11 28.55
N ARG A 151 17.91 -7.11 27.78
CA ARG A 151 18.54 -8.35 28.24
C ARG A 151 19.64 -8.80 27.28
N TYR A 152 20.21 -9.96 27.54
CA TYR A 152 21.24 -10.53 26.68
C TYR A 152 20.72 -10.97 25.29
N SER A 153 21.60 -10.83 24.30
CA SER A 153 21.43 -11.28 22.91
C SER A 153 22.77 -11.81 22.41
N GLU A 154 22.75 -12.95 21.70
CA GLU A 154 23.97 -13.48 21.04
C GLU A 154 24.58 -12.47 20.05
N LEU A 155 23.78 -11.58 19.44
CA LEU A 155 24.29 -10.59 18.50
C LEU A 155 25.28 -9.60 19.13
N ASN A 156 25.31 -9.49 20.47
CA ASN A 156 26.26 -8.62 21.17
C ASN A 156 27.70 -9.13 21.11
N ARG A 157 27.92 -10.40 20.74
CA ARG A 157 29.27 -10.95 20.48
C ARG A 157 29.89 -10.41 19.19
N LEU A 158 29.09 -9.82 18.30
CA LEU A 158 29.57 -9.15 17.09
C LEU A 158 30.00 -7.72 17.46
N GLU A 159 31.28 -7.51 17.78
CA GLU A 159 31.80 -6.22 18.28
C GLU A 159 31.59 -5.05 17.31
N TYR A 160 31.61 -5.31 16.00
CA TYR A 160 31.38 -4.31 14.96
C TYR A 160 29.91 -3.85 14.86
N ARG A 161 28.98 -4.51 15.57
CA ARG A 161 27.54 -4.24 15.46
C ARG A 161 27.05 -3.34 16.58
N ASP A 162 26.35 -2.26 16.28
CA ASP A 162 25.64 -1.48 17.29
C ASP A 162 24.28 -2.15 17.62
N PRO A 163 23.99 -2.52 18.89
CA PRO A 163 22.75 -3.21 19.23
C PRO A 163 21.47 -2.37 19.09
N VAL A 164 21.60 -1.05 19.00
CA VAL A 164 20.49 -0.10 18.81
C VAL A 164 20.39 0.27 17.33
N ASN A 165 21.48 0.78 16.74
CA ASN A 165 21.46 1.33 15.39
C ASN A 165 21.33 0.26 14.31
N HIS A 166 21.86 -0.95 14.53
CA HIS A 166 21.78 -2.04 13.54
C HIS A 166 20.51 -2.91 13.68
N VAL A 167 19.47 -2.41 14.33
CA VAL A 167 18.11 -2.95 14.23
C VAL A 167 17.36 -2.08 13.22
N ALA A 168 16.76 -2.70 12.20
CA ALA A 168 15.96 -2.01 11.21
C ALA A 168 14.48 -2.07 11.58
N LEU A 169 13.76 -0.97 11.37
CA LEU A 169 12.30 -0.97 11.54
C LEU A 169 11.65 -1.79 10.43
N GLY A 170 10.89 -2.80 10.83
CA GLY A 170 10.08 -3.59 9.91
C GLY A 170 8.95 -2.75 9.30
N MET A 171 9.20 -2.07 8.18
CA MET A 171 8.27 -1.08 7.62
C MET A 171 6.99 -1.70 7.09
N MET A 172 7.05 -2.95 6.65
CA MET A 172 5.88 -3.67 6.17
C MET A 172 4.87 -3.83 7.31
N HIS A 173 5.30 -4.37 8.45
CA HIS A 173 4.43 -4.59 9.60
C HIS A 173 4.17 -3.32 10.41
N ASN A 174 5.14 -2.41 10.50
CA ASN A 174 4.98 -1.18 11.28
C ASN A 174 4.10 -0.15 10.55
N TRP A 175 4.40 0.14 9.28
CA TRP A 175 3.72 1.19 8.54
C TRP A 175 2.44 0.67 7.88
N MET A 176 2.54 -0.35 7.03
CA MET A 176 1.39 -0.82 6.23
C MET A 176 0.38 -1.58 7.11
N GLU A 177 0.82 -2.64 7.77
CA GLU A 177 -0.07 -3.47 8.60
C GLU A 177 -0.25 -2.92 10.01
N GLY A 178 0.46 -1.85 10.35
CA GLY A 178 0.41 -1.18 11.64
C GLY A 178 -0.36 0.12 11.56
N VAL A 179 0.31 1.19 11.11
CA VAL A 179 -0.26 2.55 11.06
C VAL A 179 -1.43 2.64 10.07
N LEU A 180 -1.24 2.22 8.81
CA LEU A 180 -2.28 2.34 7.77
C LEU A 180 -3.49 1.45 8.06
N MET A 181 -3.25 0.18 8.41
CA MET A 181 -4.32 -0.73 8.82
C MET A 181 -5.10 -0.18 10.01
N HIS A 182 -4.42 0.30 11.06
CA HIS A 182 -5.08 0.85 12.24
C HIS A 182 -5.91 2.08 11.88
N HIS A 183 -5.39 2.98 11.06
CA HIS A 183 -6.11 4.15 10.60
C HIS A 183 -7.39 3.76 9.84
N PHE A 184 -7.27 2.89 8.84
CA PHE A 184 -8.42 2.49 8.01
C PHE A 184 -9.46 1.67 8.80
N ARG A 185 -9.04 0.76 9.69
CA ARG A 185 -9.96 -0.12 10.39
C ARG A 185 -10.58 0.52 11.62
N GLU A 186 -9.75 1.10 12.48
CA GLU A 186 -10.20 1.59 13.78
C GLU A 186 -10.66 3.04 13.69
N ARG A 187 -9.90 3.91 13.02
CA ARG A 187 -10.24 5.34 12.97
C ARG A 187 -11.32 5.64 11.94
N TRP A 188 -11.26 5.02 10.77
CA TRP A 188 -12.32 5.19 9.76
C TRP A 188 -13.52 4.27 9.96
N GLY A 189 -13.40 3.23 10.80
CA GLY A 189 -14.51 2.34 11.11
C GLY A 189 -14.71 1.16 10.14
N PHE A 190 -13.81 0.93 9.18
CA PHE A 190 -13.84 -0.26 8.29
C PHE A 190 -13.39 -1.54 9.00
N GLN A 191 -13.93 -1.81 10.19
CA GLN A 191 -13.70 -3.02 10.95
C GLN A 191 -14.27 -4.22 10.19
N THR A 192 -13.51 -5.31 10.11
CA THR A 192 -14.07 -6.61 9.73
C THR A 192 -15.14 -7.01 10.74
N LEU A 193 -16.39 -7.20 10.30
CA LEU A 193 -17.49 -7.72 11.13
C LEU A 193 -17.14 -9.03 11.86
N SER A 194 -16.10 -9.75 11.40
CA SER A 194 -15.48 -10.90 12.06
C SER A 194 -15.04 -10.64 13.52
N PHE A 195 -14.60 -9.43 13.88
CA PHE A 195 -14.16 -9.14 15.26
C PHE A 195 -15.33 -8.88 16.21
N LYS A 196 -16.44 -8.31 15.70
CA LYS A 196 -17.68 -8.13 16.46
C LYS A 196 -18.33 -9.48 16.80
N GLU A 197 -18.29 -10.46 15.90
CA GLU A 197 -18.77 -11.83 16.19
C GLU A 197 -17.94 -12.53 17.27
N LYS A 198 -16.61 -12.36 17.28
CA LYS A 198 -15.75 -12.91 18.34
C LYS A 198 -16.01 -12.27 19.71
N ARG A 199 -16.31 -10.97 19.75
CA ARG A 199 -16.65 -10.25 20.98
C ARG A 199 -18.02 -10.69 21.55
N ARG A 200 -19.00 -10.97 20.66
CA ARG A 200 -20.30 -11.54 21.05
C ARG A 200 -20.21 -13.01 21.49
N ARG A 201 -19.24 -13.78 20.99
CA ARG A 201 -19.03 -15.20 21.35
C ARG A 201 -18.07 -15.43 22.53
N GLY A 202 -17.42 -14.38 23.05
CA GLY A 202 -16.37 -14.48 24.07
C GLY A 202 -16.68 -13.78 25.40
N GLY A 203 -17.91 -13.28 25.59
CA GLY A 203 -18.33 -12.61 26.81
C GLY A 203 -19.44 -13.40 27.51
N GLY A 204 -19.08 -14.40 28.29
CA GLY A 204 -20.01 -15.17 29.11
C GLY A 204 -19.66 -16.65 29.10
N LEU A 205 -18.76 -17.06 29.99
CA LEU A 205 -18.72 -18.36 30.67
C LEU A 205 -17.50 -18.33 31.60
N GLY A 206 -17.77 -18.15 32.90
CA GLY A 206 -16.80 -18.36 33.98
C GLY A 206 -16.43 -19.85 34.14
N PRO A 207 -15.54 -20.19 35.08
CA PRO A 207 -14.96 -21.52 35.19
C PRO A 207 -16.01 -22.58 35.53
N CYS A 208 -16.03 -23.67 34.77
CA CYS A 208 -16.88 -24.84 34.98
C CYS A 208 -16.44 -25.61 36.24
N ALA A 209 -17.28 -25.63 37.26
CA ALA A 209 -17.21 -26.58 38.38
C ALA A 209 -18.36 -27.61 38.27
N LYS A 210 -18.10 -28.79 38.84
CA LYS A 210 -18.70 -30.10 38.56
C LYS A 210 -20.22 -30.22 38.85
N ARG A 211 -20.83 -31.18 38.14
CA ARG A 211 -22.23 -31.64 38.19
C ARG A 211 -22.74 -31.98 39.61
N GLY A 212 -24.00 -31.60 39.87
CA GLY A 212 -24.92 -32.17 40.87
C GLY A 212 -26.35 -32.06 40.33
N ARG A 213 -27.23 -33.00 40.70
CA ARG A 213 -28.39 -33.53 39.97
C ARG A 213 -29.70 -33.19 40.71
N PHE A 214 -30.77 -32.81 39.98
CA PHE A 214 -32.24 -32.84 40.29
C PHE A 214 -32.70 -32.17 41.61
N ASP A 215 -33.81 -31.42 41.75
CA ASP A 215 -35.21 -31.59 41.33
C ASP A 215 -35.94 -30.23 41.15
N VAL A 216 -37.12 -30.30 40.54
CA VAL A 216 -38.17 -29.27 40.25
C VAL A 216 -39.42 -29.68 41.07
N PRO A 217 -40.56 -28.95 41.25
CA PRO A 217 -41.00 -27.57 40.92
C PRO A 217 -41.66 -26.81 42.12
N ASP A 218 -42.10 -25.56 41.89
CA ASP A 218 -43.51 -25.09 42.04
C ASP A 218 -43.54 -23.56 41.90
N ALA A 219 -44.64 -22.85 41.65
CA ALA A 219 -45.80 -22.94 40.77
C ALA A 219 -46.49 -21.54 40.89
N GLU A 220 -47.35 -21.20 39.92
CA GLU A 220 -48.34 -20.10 39.96
C GLU A 220 -47.84 -18.67 39.66
N ALA A 221 -48.12 -18.12 38.46
CA ALA A 221 -49.36 -17.46 38.00
C ALA A 221 -49.43 -15.98 38.48
N ALA A 222 -49.82 -14.96 37.73
CA ALA A 222 -50.59 -14.85 36.50
C ALA A 222 -50.35 -13.47 35.81
N ASN A 223 -50.62 -13.44 34.49
CA ASN A 223 -51.24 -12.39 33.66
C ASN A 223 -51.21 -10.91 34.10
N ALA A 224 -50.89 -10.01 33.17
CA ALA A 224 -51.90 -9.29 32.35
C ALA A 224 -51.26 -8.16 31.50
N ALA A 225 -51.97 -7.80 30.44
CA ALA A 225 -51.56 -6.99 29.32
C ALA A 225 -51.94 -5.49 29.46
N THR A 226 -51.38 -4.72 28.51
CA THR A 226 -51.97 -3.57 27.77
C THR A 226 -51.62 -2.12 28.19
N ARG A 227 -51.16 -1.37 27.17
CA ARG A 227 -51.31 0.05 26.78
C ARG A 227 -51.87 1.06 27.80
N ILE A 228 -51.36 2.30 27.72
CA ILE A 228 -52.11 3.49 27.24
C ILE A 228 -51.16 4.68 27.01
N GLU A 229 -51.55 5.47 26.02
CA GLU A 229 -51.03 6.74 25.47
C GLU A 229 -51.07 7.90 26.46
N ALA A 230 -50.38 9.01 26.15
CA ALA A 230 -50.96 10.36 26.24
C ALA A 230 -50.04 11.42 25.61
N ASP A 231 -50.68 12.29 24.85
CA ASP A 231 -50.20 13.42 24.04
C ASP A 231 -49.56 14.57 24.82
N GLN A 232 -48.82 15.45 24.11
CA GLN A 232 -49.17 16.88 23.94
C GLN A 232 -48.09 17.66 23.14
N GLU A 233 -48.50 18.20 21.98
CA GLU A 233 -48.07 19.50 21.45
C GLU A 233 -48.74 20.61 22.30
N ALA A 234 -48.29 21.86 22.44
CA ALA A 234 -47.63 22.73 21.47
C ALA A 234 -46.95 23.93 22.16
N ASP A 235 -46.08 24.56 21.37
CA ASP A 235 -45.97 25.99 21.12
C ASP A 235 -44.72 26.75 21.60
N SER A 236 -44.21 27.53 20.64
CA SER A 236 -42.91 28.21 20.62
C SER A 236 -43.09 29.70 20.97
N PRO A 237 -41.99 30.42 21.23
CA PRO A 237 -41.84 31.68 20.51
C PRO A 237 -40.45 31.85 19.90
N GLU A 238 -40.46 32.45 18.72
CA GLU A 238 -39.36 32.75 17.83
C GLU A 238 -38.30 33.69 18.46
N SER A 239 -37.04 33.43 18.14
CA SER A 239 -36.03 34.49 18.00
C SER A 239 -35.14 34.15 16.80
N GLU A 240 -35.21 35.01 15.78
CA GLU A 240 -34.40 34.92 14.56
C GLU A 240 -32.99 35.50 14.74
N SER A 241 -32.11 35.07 13.81
CA SER A 241 -30.71 35.46 13.53
C SER A 241 -29.65 34.59 14.24
N SER A 242 -28.72 33.88 13.58
CA SER A 242 -28.15 34.04 12.23
C SER A 242 -27.42 32.76 11.75
N THR A 243 -27.66 32.39 10.49
CA THR A 243 -26.79 31.70 9.51
C THR A 243 -25.73 30.64 9.95
N SER A 244 -26.00 29.37 9.56
CA SER A 244 -25.13 28.45 8.77
C SER A 244 -23.70 28.15 9.27
N ASP A 245 -23.47 26.92 9.75
CA ASP A 245 -22.21 26.22 9.48
C ASP A 245 -22.43 24.71 9.19
N ASP A 246 -22.54 24.37 7.91
CA ASP A 246 -22.57 22.99 7.37
C ASP A 246 -21.18 22.32 7.48
N ASP A 247 -20.59 22.27 8.68
CA ASP A 247 -19.35 21.52 8.87
C ASP A 247 -19.63 20.01 9.02
N TYR A 248 -18.70 19.18 8.55
CA TYR A 248 -18.88 17.73 8.57
C TYR A 248 -18.95 17.21 10.01
N GLU A 249 -20.02 16.53 10.38
CA GLU A 249 -20.17 15.95 11.72
C GLU A 249 -19.12 14.85 11.95
N LEU A 250 -18.43 14.88 13.08
CA LEU A 250 -17.46 13.84 13.45
C LEU A 250 -18.16 12.70 14.19
N ASN A 251 -17.51 11.52 14.23
CA ASN A 251 -17.96 10.34 14.98
C ASN A 251 -19.35 9.81 14.58
N GLN A 252 -19.76 9.98 13.32
CA GLN A 252 -21.08 9.56 12.81
C GLN A 252 -21.31 8.03 12.86
N SER A 253 -20.27 7.23 13.03
CA SER A 253 -20.42 5.78 13.15
C SER A 253 -20.89 5.37 14.54
N SER A 254 -21.86 4.45 14.61
CA SER A 254 -22.25 3.76 15.85
C SER A 254 -21.11 3.01 16.55
N SER A 255 -19.96 2.83 15.88
CA SER A 255 -18.72 2.29 16.46
C SER A 255 -17.64 3.33 16.76
N GLY A 256 -17.92 4.63 16.63
CA GLY A 256 -16.98 5.73 16.89
C GLY A 256 -15.92 5.94 15.81
N GLY A 257 -16.11 5.39 14.60
CA GLY A 257 -15.28 5.67 13.43
C GLY A 257 -15.73 6.92 12.65
N LEU A 258 -14.85 7.44 11.80
CA LEU A 258 -15.10 8.63 10.97
C LEU A 258 -16.28 8.45 10.01
N PHE A 259 -16.30 7.34 9.27
CA PHE A 259 -17.30 7.12 8.23
C PHE A 259 -18.56 6.43 8.79
N SER A 260 -19.71 6.97 8.41
CA SER A 260 -21.01 6.34 8.58
C SER A 260 -21.17 5.07 7.73
N GLU A 261 -22.20 4.28 7.97
CA GLU A 261 -22.46 3.06 7.19
C GLU A 261 -22.81 3.34 5.72
N SER A 262 -23.53 4.43 5.45
CA SER A 262 -23.86 4.88 4.09
C SER A 262 -22.60 5.26 3.33
N GLU A 263 -21.68 6.03 3.92
CA GLU A 263 -20.43 6.42 3.27
C GLU A 263 -19.48 5.24 3.08
N MET A 264 -19.44 4.29 4.03
CA MET A 264 -18.68 3.05 3.83
C MET A 264 -19.24 2.22 2.66
N ASN A 265 -20.56 2.18 2.49
CA ASN A 265 -21.19 1.50 1.35
C ASN A 265 -20.93 2.24 0.04
N TYR A 266 -20.99 3.57 0.06
CA TYR A 266 -20.57 4.41 -1.05
C TYR A 266 -19.11 4.13 -1.44
N PHE A 267 -18.18 4.10 -0.48
CA PHE A 267 -16.77 3.78 -0.72
C PHE A 267 -16.60 2.41 -1.40
N ARG A 268 -17.32 1.38 -0.94
CA ARG A 268 -17.27 0.04 -1.57
C ARG A 268 -17.85 0.03 -2.98
N GLY A 269 -18.92 0.78 -3.23
CA GLY A 269 -19.49 0.98 -4.57
C GLY A 269 -18.51 1.68 -5.50
N ALA A 270 -17.94 2.79 -5.03
CA ALA A 270 -16.91 3.58 -5.70
C ALA A 270 -15.66 2.77 -6.08
N LEU A 271 -15.22 1.88 -5.18
CA LEU A 271 -14.08 1.01 -5.41
C LEU A 271 -14.27 0.08 -6.62
N LYS A 272 -15.50 -0.40 -6.87
CA LYS A 272 -15.79 -1.25 -8.04
C LYS A 272 -15.57 -0.53 -9.37
N ASN A 273 -15.71 0.79 -9.37
CA ASN A 273 -15.52 1.63 -10.56
C ASN A 273 -14.09 2.17 -10.69
N THR A 274 -13.18 1.77 -9.80
CA THR A 274 -11.77 2.17 -9.84
C THR A 274 -10.98 1.21 -10.72
N VAL A 275 -10.31 1.75 -11.73
CA VAL A 275 -9.46 1.01 -12.66
C VAL A 275 -8.00 1.26 -12.27
N LEU A 276 -7.29 0.18 -11.94
CA LEU A 276 -5.88 0.20 -11.59
C LEU A 276 -5.07 -0.42 -12.74
N PRO A 277 -3.99 0.23 -13.22
CA PRO A 277 -3.08 -0.34 -14.19
C PRO A 277 -2.61 -1.75 -13.80
N SER A 278 -2.40 -2.63 -14.77
CA SER A 278 -1.99 -4.03 -14.54
C SER A 278 -0.68 -4.20 -13.75
N ILE A 279 0.17 -3.17 -13.74
CA ILE A 279 1.40 -3.13 -12.93
C ILE A 279 1.14 -2.94 -11.43
N ILE A 280 -0.06 -2.51 -11.07
CA ILE A 280 -0.49 -2.28 -9.70
C ILE A 280 -1.33 -3.49 -9.25
N GLY A 281 -1.06 -3.97 -8.04
CA GLY A 281 -1.75 -5.15 -7.50
C GLY A 281 -3.24 -4.88 -7.24
N CYS A 282 -4.07 -5.89 -7.45
CA CYS A 282 -5.52 -5.82 -7.23
C CYS A 282 -5.88 -5.69 -5.74
N ILE A 283 -6.95 -4.94 -5.47
CA ILE A 283 -7.57 -4.80 -4.14
C ILE A 283 -8.93 -5.52 -4.16
N PRO A 284 -9.32 -6.24 -3.10
CA PRO A 284 -10.67 -6.80 -2.98
C PRO A 284 -11.73 -5.70 -3.01
N SER A 285 -12.77 -5.87 -3.81
CA SER A 285 -13.84 -4.89 -3.98
C SER A 285 -14.74 -4.72 -2.75
N GLU A 286 -14.76 -5.69 -1.84
CA GLU A 286 -15.61 -5.67 -0.64
C GLU A 286 -14.81 -5.49 0.67
N LEU A 287 -14.08 -4.38 0.75
CA LEU A 287 -13.26 -4.05 1.92
C LEU A 287 -14.06 -4.01 3.23
N GLY A 288 -13.50 -4.62 4.27
CA GLY A 288 -14.10 -4.67 5.62
C GLY A 288 -15.15 -5.76 5.82
N LYS A 289 -15.47 -6.58 4.82
CA LYS A 289 -16.32 -7.77 5.03
C LYS A 289 -15.50 -8.97 5.52
N SER A 290 -16.12 -9.85 6.33
CA SER A 290 -15.44 -10.98 6.99
C SER A 290 -14.85 -12.01 6.01
N HIS A 291 -15.46 -12.20 4.84
CA HIS A 291 -15.00 -13.15 3.82
C HIS A 291 -13.82 -12.66 2.97
N CYS A 292 -13.52 -11.35 2.98
CA CYS A 292 -12.44 -10.79 2.15
C CYS A 292 -11.03 -10.97 2.74
N GLY A 293 -10.92 -11.58 3.93
CA GLY A 293 -9.64 -11.83 4.58
C GLY A 293 -8.90 -10.55 5.02
N LYS A 294 -7.60 -10.69 5.29
CA LYS A 294 -6.72 -9.55 5.63
C LYS A 294 -6.04 -9.04 4.36
N LEU A 295 -5.96 -7.72 4.21
CA LEU A 295 -5.15 -7.10 3.16
C LEU A 295 -3.67 -7.34 3.44
N LYS A 296 -2.92 -7.63 2.37
CA LYS A 296 -1.45 -7.68 2.39
C LYS A 296 -0.88 -6.27 2.40
N ALA A 297 0.38 -6.12 2.84
CA ALA A 297 1.08 -4.83 2.85
C ALA A 297 1.08 -4.09 1.49
N SER A 298 1.26 -4.80 0.38
CA SER A 298 1.17 -4.19 -0.97
C SER A 298 -0.22 -3.65 -1.27
N GLN A 299 -1.28 -4.32 -0.79
CA GLN A 299 -2.66 -3.86 -0.98
C GLN A 299 -2.97 -2.64 -0.12
N TRP A 300 -2.40 -2.54 1.09
CA TRP A 300 -2.47 -1.33 1.90
C TRP A 300 -1.84 -0.13 1.19
N TYR A 301 -0.65 -0.32 0.59
CA TYR A 301 -0.02 0.72 -0.21
C TYR A 301 -0.93 1.18 -1.35
N VAL A 302 -1.48 0.23 -2.12
CA VAL A 302 -2.34 0.55 -3.26
C VAL A 302 -3.61 1.30 -2.81
N LEU A 303 -4.19 0.87 -1.68
CA LEU A 303 -5.39 1.47 -1.13
C LEU A 303 -5.16 2.94 -0.76
N PHE A 304 -4.08 3.24 -0.03
CA PHE A 304 -3.79 4.60 0.41
C PHE A 304 -3.29 5.50 -0.71
N VAL A 305 -2.48 4.98 -1.63
CA VAL A 305 -1.81 5.83 -2.63
C VAL A 305 -2.65 6.04 -3.89
N TYR A 306 -3.42 5.05 -4.33
CA TYR A 306 -4.15 5.14 -5.59
C TYR A 306 -5.66 5.23 -5.39
N VAL A 307 -6.24 4.43 -4.48
CA VAL A 307 -7.70 4.32 -4.35
C VAL A 307 -8.30 5.43 -3.50
N ILE A 308 -7.78 5.60 -2.28
CA ILE A 308 -8.29 6.58 -1.31
C ILE A 308 -8.35 8.00 -1.90
N PRO A 309 -7.30 8.51 -2.60
CA PRO A 309 -7.36 9.85 -3.17
C PRO A 309 -8.49 10.04 -4.20
N LEU A 310 -8.80 8.99 -4.97
CA LEU A 310 -9.85 9.02 -6.00
C LEU A 310 -11.26 8.97 -5.42
N ILE A 311 -11.46 8.33 -4.28
CA ILE A 311 -12.80 8.14 -3.68
C ILE A 311 -13.07 9.20 -2.61
N VAL A 312 -12.12 9.40 -1.70
CA VAL A 312 -12.34 10.21 -0.50
C VAL A 312 -12.41 11.70 -0.82
N SER A 313 -11.72 12.15 -1.87
CA SER A 313 -11.86 13.52 -2.35
C SER A 313 -13.30 13.84 -2.76
N GLU A 314 -14.04 12.89 -3.34
CA GLU A 314 -15.45 13.12 -3.70
C GLU A 314 -16.37 13.22 -2.48
N ILE A 315 -16.05 12.48 -1.41
CA ILE A 315 -16.84 12.49 -0.17
C ILE A 315 -16.69 13.83 0.56
N PHE A 316 -15.46 14.38 0.64
CA PHE A 316 -15.18 15.57 1.46
C PHE A 316 -14.97 16.87 0.67
N VAL A 317 -14.78 16.81 -0.65
CA VAL A 317 -14.44 17.97 -1.49
C VAL A 317 -15.47 18.13 -2.60
N GLY A 318 -16.58 18.81 -2.29
CA GLY A 318 -17.59 19.19 -3.29
C GLY A 318 -17.25 20.49 -4.05
N ASN A 319 -16.66 21.47 -3.35
CA ASN A 319 -16.08 22.67 -3.93
C ASN A 319 -14.79 23.01 -3.17
N ILE A 320 -13.65 23.04 -3.87
CA ILE A 320 -12.33 23.32 -3.28
C ILE A 320 -12.31 24.70 -2.61
N GLU A 321 -12.91 25.70 -3.27
CA GLU A 321 -12.95 27.08 -2.75
C GLU A 321 -13.90 27.22 -1.55
N GLY A 322 -14.82 26.27 -1.38
CA GLY A 322 -15.77 26.23 -0.27
C GLY A 322 -15.24 25.57 1.02
N ILE A 323 -14.04 24.97 1.01
CA ILE A 323 -13.49 24.34 2.22
C ILE A 323 -12.90 25.43 3.13
N LYS A 324 -13.64 25.78 4.18
CA LYS A 324 -13.17 26.69 5.23
C LYS A 324 -11.92 26.13 5.92
N LEU A 325 -10.90 26.96 6.08
CA LEU A 325 -9.69 26.63 6.84
C LEU A 325 -10.06 26.19 8.26
N HIS A 326 -9.47 25.09 8.71
CA HIS A 326 -9.69 24.50 10.04
C HIS A 326 -11.10 23.95 10.33
N SER A 327 -11.98 23.86 9.33
CA SER A 327 -13.19 23.02 9.40
C SER A 327 -12.86 21.55 9.58
N ASN A 328 -13.84 20.74 10.00
CA ASN A 328 -13.69 19.28 10.10
C ASN A 328 -13.28 18.67 8.75
N ARG A 329 -13.87 19.12 7.64
CA ARG A 329 -13.47 18.70 6.29
C ARG A 329 -12.00 19.03 6.00
N TRP A 330 -11.55 20.22 6.38
CA TRP A 330 -10.14 20.62 6.23
C TRP A 330 -9.21 19.72 7.04
N TRP A 331 -9.54 19.45 8.31
CA TRP A 331 -8.74 18.56 9.16
C TRP A 331 -8.67 17.13 8.60
N ILE A 332 -9.79 16.60 8.10
CA ILE A 332 -9.85 15.29 7.46
C ILE A 332 -8.92 15.25 6.24
N MET A 333 -9.01 16.24 5.34
CA MET A 333 -8.15 16.27 4.15
C MET A 333 -6.66 16.46 4.49
N GLU A 334 -6.31 17.29 5.48
CA GLU A 334 -4.94 17.42 6.00
C GLU A 334 -4.44 16.08 6.59
N ASN A 335 -5.30 15.35 7.30
CA ASN A 335 -4.95 14.06 7.90
C ASN A 335 -4.63 13.00 6.84
N ILE A 336 -5.51 12.86 5.85
CA ILE A 336 -5.41 11.84 4.80
C ILE A 336 -4.22 12.14 3.89
N SER A 337 -4.09 13.39 3.42
CA SER A 337 -2.98 13.81 2.57
C SER A 337 -1.62 13.65 3.27
N SER A 338 -1.53 13.99 4.55
CA SER A 338 -0.32 13.80 5.35
C SER A 338 0.09 12.32 5.44
N LEU A 339 -0.88 11.43 5.65
CA LEU A 339 -0.64 9.99 5.74
C LEU A 339 -0.21 9.39 4.39
N ILE A 340 -0.82 9.85 3.29
CA ILE A 340 -0.43 9.49 1.91
C ILE A 340 1.00 9.96 1.62
N GLN A 341 1.33 11.20 1.98
CA GLN A 341 2.68 11.75 1.78
C GLN A 341 3.74 10.94 2.54
N CYS A 342 3.47 10.60 3.80
CA CYS A 342 4.34 9.71 4.58
C CYS A 342 4.51 8.35 3.90
N THR A 343 3.41 7.78 3.39
CA THR A 343 3.41 6.49 2.68
C THR A 343 4.23 6.54 1.39
N HIS A 344 4.15 7.61 0.60
CA HIS A 344 5.01 7.79 -0.56
C HIS A 344 6.50 7.83 -0.20
N ILE A 345 6.84 8.56 0.87
CA ILE A 345 8.24 8.67 1.32
C ILE A 345 8.77 7.32 1.78
N VAL A 346 8.01 6.57 2.59
CA VAL A 346 8.42 5.24 3.07
C VAL A 346 8.69 4.26 1.91
N ASN A 347 7.98 4.40 0.80
CA ASN A 347 8.07 3.47 -0.35
C ASN A 347 8.93 4.00 -1.51
N THR A 348 9.60 5.14 -1.33
CA THR A 348 10.48 5.66 -2.37
C THR A 348 11.71 4.77 -2.56
N ARG A 349 12.18 4.68 -3.81
CA ARG A 349 13.39 3.91 -4.15
C ARG A 349 14.69 4.72 -4.02
N ARG A 350 14.59 6.03 -3.77
CA ARG A 350 15.73 6.94 -3.65
C ARG A 350 15.49 7.93 -2.52
N ILE A 351 16.45 8.06 -1.62
CA ILE A 351 16.37 8.96 -0.47
C ILE A 351 17.31 10.16 -0.64
N ARG A 352 16.81 11.32 -0.19
CA ARG A 352 17.52 12.58 -0.03
C ARG A 352 17.24 13.06 1.39
N ALA A 353 18.11 13.90 1.96
CA ALA A 353 17.92 14.44 3.32
C ALA A 353 16.52 15.06 3.52
N ALA A 354 16.06 15.84 2.54
CA ALA A 354 14.73 16.46 2.55
C ALA A 354 13.54 15.48 2.70
N HIS A 355 13.70 14.19 2.38
CA HIS A 355 12.64 13.21 2.62
C HIS A 355 12.41 12.94 4.11
N GLY A 356 13.46 12.94 4.93
CA GLY A 356 13.34 12.78 6.38
C GLY A 356 12.55 13.94 7.00
N ASP A 357 12.90 15.18 6.64
CA ASP A 357 12.22 16.39 7.12
C ASP A 357 10.75 16.44 6.67
N ARG A 358 10.50 16.10 5.39
CA ARG A 358 9.13 16.02 4.86
C ARG A 358 8.31 14.94 5.57
N PHE A 359 8.89 13.76 5.81
CA PHE A 359 8.19 12.72 6.55
C PHE A 359 7.84 13.20 7.96
N LYS A 360 8.81 13.78 8.68
CA LYS A 360 8.60 14.30 10.03
C LYS A 360 7.47 15.33 10.05
N SER A 361 7.53 16.33 9.18
CA SER A 361 6.51 17.39 9.08
C SER A 361 5.12 16.83 8.75
N SER A 362 5.01 15.96 7.75
CA SER A 362 3.75 15.32 7.39
C SER A 362 3.22 14.43 8.52
N TYR A 363 4.07 13.69 9.22
CA TYR A 363 3.64 12.82 10.30
C TYR A 363 3.18 13.61 11.54
N GLU A 364 3.82 14.75 11.84
CA GLU A 364 3.35 15.69 12.85
C GLU A 364 1.98 16.28 12.50
N LYS A 365 1.78 16.69 11.24
CA LYS A 365 0.47 17.14 10.73
C LYS A 365 -0.60 16.07 10.85
N TYR A 366 -0.28 14.82 10.49
CA TYR A 366 -1.15 13.66 10.67
C TYR A 366 -1.53 13.45 12.14
N ASN A 367 -0.56 13.50 13.06
CA ASN A 367 -0.83 13.29 14.48
C ASN A 367 -1.71 14.43 15.06
N ARG A 368 -1.40 15.69 14.73
CA ARG A 368 -2.17 16.86 15.18
C ARG A 368 -3.61 16.84 14.67
N SER A 369 -3.80 16.57 13.38
CA SER A 369 -5.14 16.44 12.78
C SER A 369 -5.90 15.23 13.35
N SER A 370 -5.21 14.13 13.66
CA SER A 370 -5.86 12.97 14.29
C SER A 370 -6.45 13.28 15.66
N ILE A 371 -5.78 14.10 16.47
CA ILE A 371 -6.30 14.54 17.78
C ILE A 371 -7.56 15.38 17.62
N LYS A 372 -7.68 16.15 16.52
CA LYS A 372 -8.86 16.97 16.23
C LYS A 372 -10.05 16.17 15.74
N ILE A 373 -9.80 15.10 14.98
CA ILE A 373 -10.85 14.30 14.32
C ILE A 373 -11.39 13.19 15.25
N PHE A 374 -10.57 12.64 16.16
CA PHE A 374 -10.91 11.43 16.92
C PHE A 374 -10.88 11.67 18.43
N GLU A 375 -12.05 11.58 19.09
CA GLU A 375 -12.23 11.89 20.52
C GLU A 375 -11.49 10.93 21.49
N ASN A 376 -11.27 9.67 21.07
CA ASN A 376 -10.60 8.64 21.88
C ASN A 376 -9.40 8.03 21.13
N LEU A 377 -8.45 8.87 20.75
CA LEU A 377 -7.31 8.49 19.91
C LEU A 377 -6.42 7.43 20.58
N LYS A 378 -6.64 6.17 20.22
CA LYS A 378 -5.76 5.07 20.62
C LYS A 378 -4.43 5.14 19.86
N VAL A 379 -3.34 5.24 20.61
CA VAL A 379 -1.98 5.23 20.08
C VAL A 379 -1.32 3.87 20.33
N ASN A 380 -1.17 3.08 19.27
CA ASN A 380 -0.41 1.83 19.31
C ASN A 380 1.11 2.06 19.22
N PRO A 381 1.95 1.11 19.70
CA PRO A 381 3.42 1.20 19.60
C PRO A 381 3.93 1.52 18.19
N ASN A 382 3.26 1.04 17.15
CA ASN A 382 3.65 1.29 15.76
C ASN A 382 3.65 2.79 15.39
N HIS A 383 2.77 3.59 16.00
CA HIS A 383 2.74 5.03 15.78
C HIS A 383 3.94 5.73 16.43
N HIS A 384 4.41 5.23 17.58
CA HIS A 384 5.63 5.73 18.20
C HIS A 384 6.85 5.32 17.38
N TYR A 385 6.93 4.06 16.94
CA TYR A 385 8.01 3.60 16.10
C TYR A 385 8.11 4.34 14.75
N ALA A 386 6.97 4.78 14.21
CA ALA A 386 6.95 5.64 13.03
C ALA A 386 7.64 7.00 13.25
N LEU A 387 7.75 7.50 14.47
CA LEU A 387 8.51 8.74 14.77
C LEU A 387 10.01 8.58 14.44
N HIS A 388 10.52 7.35 14.49
CA HIS A 388 11.93 7.03 14.20
C HIS A 388 12.22 6.81 12.71
N VAL A 389 11.22 6.92 11.82
CA VAL A 389 11.41 6.73 10.37
C VAL A 389 12.44 7.69 9.77
N PRO A 390 12.51 8.99 10.13
CA PRO A 390 13.54 9.89 9.61
C PRO A 390 14.97 9.39 9.90
N GLU A 391 15.26 8.94 11.11
CA GLU A 391 16.56 8.38 11.48
C GLU A 391 16.84 7.06 10.75
N GLN A 392 15.82 6.21 10.59
CA GLN A 392 15.95 4.97 9.82
C GLN A 392 16.24 5.23 8.34
N LEU A 393 15.60 6.25 7.74
CA LEU A 393 15.87 6.69 6.36
C LEU A 393 17.28 7.23 6.20
N ALA A 394 17.77 8.00 7.17
CA ALA A 394 19.13 8.52 7.16
C ALA A 394 20.17 7.41 7.25
N LEU A 395 19.92 6.39 8.08
CA LEU A 395 20.85 5.30 8.31
C LEU A 395 20.86 4.26 7.19
N TRP A 396 19.69 3.83 6.71
CA TRP A 396 19.55 2.71 5.78
C TRP A 396 19.28 3.13 4.33
N GLY A 397 18.93 4.40 4.10
CA GLY A 397 18.44 4.88 2.81
C GLY A 397 17.01 4.39 2.53
N PRO A 398 16.68 4.02 1.28
CA PRO A 398 15.34 3.54 0.93
C PRO A 398 14.90 2.34 1.80
N MET A 399 13.83 2.51 2.59
CA MET A 399 13.38 1.47 3.52
C MET A 399 13.01 0.16 2.84
N GLY A 400 12.58 0.19 1.59
CA GLY A 400 12.31 -1.02 0.81
C GLY A 400 13.52 -1.95 0.69
N GLY A 401 14.75 -1.44 0.85
CA GLY A 401 15.98 -2.23 0.81
C GLY A 401 16.38 -2.88 2.14
N VAL A 402 15.68 -2.56 3.24
CA VAL A 402 15.84 -3.13 4.60
C VAL A 402 14.50 -3.57 5.21
N ALA A 403 13.46 -3.69 4.38
CA ALA A 403 12.16 -4.16 4.80
C ALA A 403 12.08 -5.69 4.70
N GLU A 404 11.20 -6.25 5.51
CA GLU A 404 10.95 -7.67 5.70
C GLU A 404 10.13 -8.31 4.57
N TRP A 405 10.32 -7.86 3.32
CA TRP A 405 9.67 -8.43 2.12
C TRP A 405 10.00 -9.91 1.94
N SER A 406 11.17 -10.35 2.41
CA SER A 406 11.55 -11.76 2.41
C SER A 406 10.70 -12.61 3.38
N GLY A 407 9.96 -12.01 4.31
CA GLY A 407 9.00 -12.72 5.17
C GLY A 407 7.80 -13.26 4.39
N ASP A 408 7.33 -12.57 3.34
CA ASP A 408 6.31 -13.12 2.43
C ASP A 408 6.84 -14.34 1.66
N LEU A 409 8.17 -14.45 1.51
CA LEU A 409 8.79 -15.64 0.95
C LEU A 409 8.71 -16.83 1.91
N GLU A 410 8.64 -16.65 3.23
CA GLU A 410 8.57 -17.74 4.24
C GLU A 410 7.47 -18.76 3.91
N GLY A 411 6.27 -18.28 3.56
CA GLY A 411 5.15 -19.13 3.16
C GLY A 411 5.35 -19.81 1.81
N SER A 412 6.02 -19.16 0.86
CA SER A 412 6.27 -19.72 -0.48
C SER A 412 7.50 -20.65 -0.53
N MET A 413 8.54 -20.34 0.25
CA MET A 413 9.78 -21.08 0.40
C MET A 413 9.54 -22.35 1.18
N MET A 414 8.78 -22.32 2.29
CA MET A 414 8.43 -23.55 2.98
C MET A 414 7.53 -24.44 2.12
N LYS A 415 6.54 -23.86 1.42
CA LYS A 415 5.74 -24.63 0.48
C LYS A 415 6.60 -25.24 -0.62
N ARG A 416 7.51 -24.46 -1.22
CA ARG A 416 8.43 -24.94 -2.25
C ARG A 416 9.44 -25.94 -1.72
N LEU A 417 9.99 -25.75 -0.52
CA LEU A 417 10.96 -26.66 0.10
C LEU A 417 10.29 -27.98 0.48
N CYS A 418 9.11 -27.93 1.10
CA CYS A 418 8.30 -29.13 1.33
C CYS A 418 7.86 -29.79 0.02
N GLN A 419 7.58 -29.01 -1.03
CA GLN A 419 7.22 -29.53 -2.34
C GLN A 419 8.44 -30.13 -3.07
N ILE A 420 9.61 -29.50 -3.00
CA ILE A 420 10.88 -30.01 -3.52
C ILE A 420 11.24 -31.28 -2.79
N GLN A 421 11.20 -31.33 -1.45
CA GLN A 421 11.42 -32.56 -0.69
C GLN A 421 10.42 -33.68 -1.07
N ARG A 422 9.15 -33.34 -1.35
CA ARG A 422 8.15 -34.31 -1.84
C ARG A 422 8.38 -34.74 -3.29
N LEU A 423 8.99 -33.90 -4.11
CA LEU A 423 9.27 -34.18 -5.52
C LEU A 423 10.63 -34.87 -5.70
N GLU A 424 11.63 -34.55 -4.88
CA GLU A 424 12.92 -35.26 -4.75
C GLU A 424 12.71 -36.68 -4.21
N ALA A 425 11.65 -36.91 -3.43
CA ALA A 425 11.20 -38.23 -3.01
C ALA A 425 10.49 -39.03 -4.14
N LYS A 426 10.46 -38.54 -5.39
CA LYS A 426 9.84 -39.23 -6.54
C LYS A 426 10.83 -39.36 -7.70
N ASP A 427 11.05 -40.59 -8.17
CA ASP A 427 11.98 -40.94 -9.26
C ASP A 427 11.63 -40.33 -10.64
N SER A 428 10.46 -39.71 -10.80
CA SER A 428 9.94 -39.26 -12.11
C SER A 428 10.39 -37.86 -12.55
N MET A 429 11.14 -37.12 -11.72
CA MET A 429 11.49 -35.71 -12.00
C MET A 429 12.57 -35.56 -13.09
N ALA A 430 13.42 -36.56 -13.29
CA ALA A 430 14.47 -36.55 -14.31
C ALA A 430 13.91 -36.44 -15.75
N ASN A 431 12.68 -36.91 -15.99
CA ASN A 431 12.09 -36.99 -17.32
C ASN A 431 11.32 -35.72 -17.74
N PHE A 432 11.00 -34.82 -16.81
CA PHE A 432 10.20 -33.61 -17.10
C PHE A 432 11.07 -32.40 -17.48
N LEU A 433 12.33 -32.38 -17.07
CA LEU A 433 13.28 -31.28 -17.36
C LEU A 433 13.83 -31.31 -18.80
N ALA A 434 13.39 -32.25 -19.63
CA ALA A 434 13.91 -32.49 -20.98
C ALA A 434 13.03 -31.95 -22.13
N SER A 435 11.96 -31.20 -21.86
CA SER A 435 11.13 -30.61 -22.94
C SER A 435 11.13 -29.09 -22.93
N GLU A 436 11.84 -28.49 -23.88
CA GLU A 436 11.69 -27.08 -24.24
C GLU A 436 10.61 -26.95 -25.33
N VAL A 437 9.55 -26.19 -25.05
CA VAL A 437 8.61 -25.72 -26.08
C VAL A 437 8.84 -24.22 -26.24
N ALA A 438 9.28 -23.85 -27.44
CA ALA A 438 9.44 -22.46 -27.84
C ALA A 438 8.08 -21.84 -28.15
N ASP A 439 7.78 -20.71 -27.50
CA ASP A 439 6.56 -19.94 -27.69
C ASP A 439 6.75 -18.99 -28.90
N GLN A 440 6.10 -19.31 -30.02
CA GLN A 440 6.05 -18.46 -31.21
C GLN A 440 4.62 -17.94 -31.43
N THR A 441 4.36 -16.70 -31.02
CA THR A 441 3.19 -15.97 -31.52
C THR A 441 3.58 -14.54 -31.92
N ASN A 442 3.84 -14.34 -33.21
CA ASN A 442 3.99 -13.00 -33.79
C ASN A 442 3.10 -12.88 -35.04
N ARG A 443 1.82 -12.54 -34.84
CA ARG A 443 0.91 -12.20 -35.94
C ARG A 443 1.18 -10.76 -36.41
N LYS A 444 1.66 -10.62 -37.65
CA LYS A 444 1.79 -9.31 -38.34
C LYS A 444 0.39 -8.81 -38.74
N GLY A 445 0.01 -7.60 -38.30
CA GLY A 445 -1.26 -6.96 -38.67
C GLY A 445 -1.24 -6.42 -40.11
N ARG A 446 -2.43 -6.24 -40.71
CA ARG A 446 -2.61 -5.68 -42.06
C ARG A 446 -2.66 -4.14 -42.00
N PRO A 447 -2.00 -3.41 -42.91
CA PRO A 447 -2.10 -1.94 -42.97
C PRO A 447 -3.51 -1.48 -43.35
N THR A 448 -4.01 -0.46 -42.65
CA THR A 448 -5.35 0.15 -42.81
C THR A 448 -5.20 1.60 -43.27
N LYS A 449 -6.05 2.05 -44.20
CA LYS A 449 -6.09 3.45 -44.64
C LYS A 449 -6.80 4.29 -43.56
N VAL A 450 -6.17 5.35 -43.07
CA VAL A 450 -6.78 6.28 -42.11
C VAL A 450 -7.73 7.27 -42.78
N ASP A 451 -8.66 7.85 -42.01
CA ASP A 451 -9.53 8.93 -42.48
C ASP A 451 -8.75 10.25 -42.67
N ASN A 452 -9.38 11.24 -43.33
CA ASN A 452 -8.74 12.52 -43.66
C ASN A 452 -8.40 13.35 -42.42
N VAL A 453 -9.15 13.22 -41.31
CA VAL A 453 -8.94 13.99 -40.08
C VAL A 453 -7.70 13.49 -39.37
N LEU A 454 -7.60 12.17 -39.17
CA LEU A 454 -6.45 11.52 -38.58
C LEU A 454 -5.21 11.66 -39.47
N TYR A 455 -5.37 11.55 -40.80
CA TYR A 455 -4.29 11.78 -41.74
C TYR A 455 -3.73 13.21 -41.66
N SER A 456 -4.59 14.23 -41.59
CA SER A 456 -4.14 15.64 -41.46
C SER A 456 -3.34 15.84 -40.17
N ARG A 457 -3.77 15.23 -39.05
CA ARG A 457 -3.04 15.25 -37.78
C ARG A 457 -1.69 14.52 -37.87
N LEU A 458 -1.66 13.36 -38.54
CA LEU A 458 -0.43 12.60 -38.79
C LEU A 458 0.56 13.40 -39.66
N LEU A 459 0.07 14.06 -40.70
CA LEU A 459 0.86 14.92 -41.58
C LEU A 459 1.42 16.11 -40.82
N GLY A 460 0.63 16.76 -39.97
CA GLY A 460 1.09 17.83 -39.07
C GLY A 460 2.21 17.36 -38.13
N HIS A 461 2.05 16.18 -37.50
CA HIS A 461 3.08 15.59 -36.66
C HIS A 461 4.37 15.26 -37.46
N ALA A 462 4.23 14.67 -38.65
CA ALA A 462 5.35 14.33 -39.52
C ALA A 462 6.11 15.58 -39.99
N ARG A 463 5.39 16.64 -40.40
CA ARG A 463 5.94 17.94 -40.83
C ARG A 463 6.61 18.71 -39.69
N GLY A 464 6.11 18.57 -38.46
CA GLY A 464 6.76 19.14 -37.27
C GLY A 464 8.17 18.58 -37.02
N ARG A 465 8.49 17.40 -37.57
CA ARG A 465 9.84 16.80 -37.53
C ARG A 465 10.64 17.07 -38.79
N ASP A 466 10.02 16.89 -39.96
CA ASP A 466 10.62 17.17 -41.26
C ASP A 466 9.65 18.00 -42.11
N PRO A 467 9.87 19.34 -42.20
CA PRO A 467 9.01 20.23 -42.97
C PRO A 467 8.94 19.91 -44.46
N THR A 468 9.86 19.10 -45.00
CA THR A 468 9.90 18.73 -46.42
C THR A 468 8.90 17.64 -46.82
N ILE A 469 8.16 17.08 -45.84
CA ILE A 469 7.17 16.03 -46.09
C ILE A 469 5.94 16.58 -46.81
N GLN A 470 5.60 15.96 -47.93
CA GLN A 470 4.48 16.33 -48.79
C GLN A 470 3.24 15.47 -48.51
N ASP A 471 2.07 16.06 -48.77
CA ASP A 471 0.79 15.37 -48.68
C ASP A 471 0.59 14.45 -49.90
N TYR A 472 0.19 13.18 -49.73
CA TYR A 472 -0.10 12.29 -50.86
C TYR A 472 -1.20 12.80 -51.82
N GLN A 473 -2.01 13.76 -51.39
CA GLN A 473 -3.06 14.36 -52.22
C GLN A 473 -2.55 15.48 -53.13
N GLU A 474 -1.39 16.08 -52.82
CA GLU A 474 -0.82 17.23 -53.53
C GLU A 474 0.02 16.79 -54.74
N LEU A 475 -0.65 16.30 -55.78
CA LEU A 475 -0.03 15.83 -57.03
C LEU A 475 0.24 16.99 -58.01
N PRO A 476 1.31 16.94 -58.84
CA PRO A 476 2.31 15.87 -58.97
C PRO A 476 3.52 16.00 -58.02
N HIS A 477 4.05 14.85 -57.57
CA HIS A 477 5.25 14.80 -56.71
C HIS A 477 6.56 14.72 -57.51
N PRO A 478 7.61 15.47 -57.13
CA PRO A 478 8.99 15.25 -57.61
C PRO A 478 9.52 13.83 -57.34
N LEU A 479 10.49 13.37 -58.13
CA LEU A 479 11.07 12.00 -58.02
C LEU A 479 11.62 11.67 -56.62
N ASP A 480 12.17 12.67 -55.91
CA ASP A 480 12.76 12.50 -54.57
C ASP A 480 11.85 13.02 -53.44
N ALA A 481 10.55 13.22 -53.71
CA ALA A 481 9.63 13.76 -52.73
C ALA A 481 9.37 12.77 -51.58
N LYS A 482 9.49 13.28 -50.34
CA LYS A 482 9.13 12.54 -49.12
C LYS A 482 7.62 12.63 -48.90
N VAL A 483 6.88 11.63 -49.38
CA VAL A 483 5.41 11.62 -49.26
C VAL A 483 4.97 10.73 -48.09
N LEU A 484 4.07 11.23 -47.24
CA LEU A 484 3.51 10.45 -46.15
C LEU A 484 2.42 9.49 -46.65
N SER A 485 2.55 8.19 -46.36
CA SER A 485 1.53 7.19 -46.71
C SER A 485 0.27 7.33 -45.84
N PRO A 486 -0.95 7.28 -46.42
CA PRO A 486 -2.19 7.23 -45.64
C PRO A 486 -2.49 5.84 -45.06
N LYS A 487 -1.66 4.81 -45.34
CA LYS A 487 -1.80 3.47 -44.77
C LYS A 487 -0.92 3.33 -43.54
N VAL A 488 -1.55 3.00 -42.41
CA VAL A 488 -0.89 2.80 -41.12
C VAL A 488 -1.21 1.42 -40.55
N LEU A 489 -0.43 0.97 -39.58
CA LEU A 489 -0.70 -0.24 -38.81
C LEU A 489 -1.31 0.14 -37.46
N ILE A 490 -2.54 -0.31 -37.20
CA ILE A 490 -3.18 -0.13 -35.89
C ILE A 490 -2.80 -1.30 -34.98
N ARG A 491 -2.44 -0.99 -33.73
CA ARG A 491 -2.11 -1.98 -32.69
C ARG A 491 -3.06 -1.81 -31.50
N ALA A 492 -3.37 -2.91 -30.85
CA ALA A 492 -4.17 -2.90 -29.62
C ALA A 492 -3.32 -2.55 -28.39
N THR A 493 -2.03 -2.93 -28.41
CA THR A 493 -1.08 -2.73 -27.31
C THR A 493 0.28 -2.30 -27.82
N TRP A 494 1.04 -1.60 -26.98
CA TRP A 494 2.41 -1.21 -27.26
C TRP A 494 3.25 -1.14 -25.97
N GLU A 495 4.46 -1.69 -26.02
CA GLU A 495 5.43 -1.56 -24.92
C GLU A 495 6.22 -0.27 -25.12
N CYS A 496 5.94 0.76 -24.31
CA CYS A 496 6.62 2.04 -24.40
C CYS A 496 7.99 1.99 -23.72
N LYS A 497 8.03 1.43 -22.51
CA LYS A 497 9.21 1.35 -21.61
C LYS A 497 9.11 0.09 -20.76
N PRO A 498 10.20 -0.38 -20.11
CA PRO A 498 10.13 -1.52 -19.21
C PRO A 498 9.03 -1.34 -18.15
N LYS A 499 8.05 -2.26 -18.14
CA LYS A 499 6.85 -2.23 -17.27
C LYS A 499 5.77 -1.21 -17.66
N VAL A 500 5.91 -0.45 -18.73
CA VAL A 500 4.87 0.46 -19.23
C VAL A 500 4.39 -0.05 -20.57
N CYS A 501 3.34 -0.87 -20.53
CA CYS A 501 2.65 -1.38 -21.71
C CYS A 501 1.27 -0.71 -21.80
N VAL A 502 1.09 0.14 -22.81
CA VAL A 502 -0.16 0.84 -23.07
C VAL A 502 -1.09 -0.02 -23.92
N SER A 503 -2.39 0.19 -23.76
CA SER A 503 -3.45 -0.57 -24.43
C SER A 503 -4.60 0.36 -24.78
N VAL A 504 -5.33 0.07 -25.86
CA VAL A 504 -6.62 0.74 -26.12
C VAL A 504 -7.72 0.28 -25.14
N LEU A 505 -7.55 -0.90 -24.56
CA LEU A 505 -8.47 -1.49 -23.58
C LEU A 505 -7.95 -1.35 -22.14
N GLN A 506 -8.90 -1.33 -21.20
CA GLN A 506 -8.61 -1.43 -19.77
C GLN A 506 -7.78 -2.68 -19.44
N PRO A 507 -6.93 -2.63 -18.41
CA PRO A 507 -6.74 -1.50 -17.48
C PRO A 507 -5.64 -0.50 -17.87
N ASN A 508 -4.91 -0.73 -18.97
CA ASN A 508 -3.72 0.06 -19.34
C ASN A 508 -4.01 1.14 -20.39
N ASN A 509 -5.22 1.68 -20.40
CA ASN A 509 -5.68 2.66 -21.39
C ASN A 509 -5.63 4.10 -20.90
N CYS A 510 -5.37 4.35 -19.62
CA CYS A 510 -5.16 5.70 -19.09
C CYS A 510 -3.66 5.96 -18.93
N VAL A 511 -3.16 7.01 -19.58
CA VAL A 511 -1.73 7.34 -19.67
C VAL A 511 -1.44 8.71 -19.07
N GLN A 512 -0.26 8.81 -18.47
CA GLN A 512 0.37 10.06 -18.05
C GLN A 512 1.48 10.40 -19.06
N PHE A 513 1.45 11.61 -19.60
CA PHE A 513 2.43 12.09 -20.56
C PHE A 513 2.81 13.55 -20.27
N ARG A 514 3.96 13.97 -20.77
CA ARG A 514 4.43 15.35 -20.61
C ARG A 514 4.28 16.11 -21.91
N ASP A 515 3.68 17.29 -21.81
CA ASP A 515 3.55 18.24 -22.92
C ASP A 515 4.01 19.62 -22.43
N ASN A 516 5.02 20.20 -23.11
CA ASN A 516 5.64 21.49 -22.74
C ASN A 516 6.03 21.62 -21.26
N GLY A 517 6.56 20.53 -20.67
CA GLY A 517 6.95 20.51 -19.26
C GLY A 517 5.81 20.23 -18.28
N GLN A 518 4.54 20.34 -18.70
CA GLN A 518 3.38 20.06 -17.87
C GLN A 518 2.96 18.59 -17.97
N VAL A 519 2.52 18.03 -16.84
CA VAL A 519 1.99 16.66 -16.79
C VAL A 519 0.52 16.68 -17.20
N LYS A 520 0.17 15.86 -18.19
CA LYS A 520 -1.19 15.67 -18.69
C LYS A 520 -1.60 14.21 -18.61
N TYR A 521 -2.91 13.97 -18.67
CA TYR A 521 -3.51 12.65 -18.62
C TYR A 521 -4.48 12.47 -19.78
N GLY A 522 -4.66 11.22 -20.22
CA GLY A 522 -5.61 10.92 -21.29
C GLY A 522 -5.85 9.43 -21.50
N PHE A 523 -6.90 9.12 -22.25
CA PHE A 523 -7.27 7.77 -22.65
C PHE A 523 -6.77 7.46 -24.05
N VAL A 524 -6.02 6.37 -24.18
CA VAL A 524 -5.56 5.86 -25.48
C VAL A 524 -6.76 5.28 -26.23
N ARG A 525 -7.07 5.85 -27.40
CA ARG A 525 -8.13 5.39 -28.29
C ARG A 525 -7.57 4.50 -29.39
N GLU A 526 -6.45 4.90 -29.98
CA GLU A 526 -5.77 4.14 -31.02
C GLU A 526 -4.25 4.17 -30.83
N ILE A 527 -3.57 3.11 -31.27
CA ILE A 527 -2.11 3.07 -31.35
C ILE A 527 -1.74 2.88 -32.81
N ILE A 528 -1.10 3.91 -33.38
CA ILE A 528 -0.85 4.06 -34.80
C ILE A 528 0.64 3.90 -35.05
N VAL A 529 0.99 2.90 -35.85
CA VAL A 529 2.35 2.70 -36.35
C VAL A 529 2.39 3.15 -37.80
N TYR A 530 3.13 4.21 -38.09
CA TYR A 530 3.28 4.76 -39.43
C TYR A 530 4.76 4.79 -39.85
N GLU A 531 5.00 4.94 -41.15
CA GLU A 531 6.35 5.03 -41.70
C GLU A 531 6.67 6.49 -42.02
N GLN A 532 7.63 7.06 -41.27
CA GLN A 532 8.15 8.41 -41.51
C GLN A 532 9.16 8.34 -42.66
N PRO A 533 8.92 9.04 -43.79
CA PRO A 533 9.86 9.05 -44.91
C PRO A 533 11.27 9.46 -44.46
N GLY A 534 12.27 8.63 -44.75
CA GLY A 534 13.67 8.86 -44.38
C GLY A 534 14.07 8.53 -42.93
N GLU A 535 13.10 8.29 -42.04
CA GLU A 535 13.33 8.11 -40.59
C GLU A 535 12.86 6.74 -40.05
N GLY A 536 12.11 5.98 -40.85
CA GLY A 536 11.61 4.65 -40.55
C GLY A 536 10.31 4.63 -39.75
N LYS A 537 10.01 3.51 -39.06
CA LYS A 537 8.76 3.34 -38.30
C LYS A 537 8.69 4.26 -37.09
N ARG A 538 7.51 4.82 -36.85
CA ARG A 538 7.16 5.64 -35.69
C ARG A 538 5.84 5.17 -35.11
N VAL A 539 5.63 5.41 -33.82
CA VAL A 539 4.43 4.99 -33.11
C VAL A 539 3.85 6.15 -32.33
N LEU A 540 2.57 6.41 -32.57
CA LEU A 540 1.79 7.46 -31.92
C LEU A 540 0.58 6.84 -31.24
N CYS A 541 0.19 7.38 -30.11
CA CYS A 541 -1.09 7.12 -29.48
C CYS A 541 -2.04 8.28 -29.82
N ASP A 542 -3.23 7.97 -30.35
CA ASP A 542 -4.32 8.92 -30.35
C ASP A 542 -4.93 8.94 -28.95
N VAL A 543 -4.68 10.01 -28.22
CA VAL A 543 -5.04 10.17 -26.81
C VAL A 543 -6.15 11.19 -26.69
N GLU A 544 -7.27 10.77 -26.13
CA GLU A 544 -8.33 11.68 -25.68
C GLU A 544 -7.92 12.26 -24.32
N LYS A 545 -7.66 13.56 -24.28
CA LYS A 545 -7.20 14.23 -23.07
C LYS A 545 -8.28 14.22 -22.00
N ILE A 546 -7.86 14.07 -20.75
CA ILE A 546 -8.71 14.29 -19.59
C ILE A 546 -8.55 15.76 -19.18
N GLU A 547 -9.58 16.56 -19.44
CA GLU A 547 -9.65 17.94 -18.98
C GLU A 547 -10.42 18.01 -17.65
N ASN A 548 -9.71 18.37 -16.58
CA ASN A 548 -10.17 18.65 -15.21
C ASN A 548 -11.63 18.25 -14.85
N LEU A 549 -11.80 17.00 -14.41
CA LEU A 549 -13.06 16.43 -13.87
C LEU A 549 -13.14 16.49 -12.33
N PHE A 550 -12.66 17.55 -11.68
CA PHE A 550 -12.98 17.69 -10.26
C PHE A 550 -14.50 17.90 -10.17
N CYS A 551 -15.22 16.91 -9.62
CA CYS A 551 -16.67 16.88 -9.60
C CYS A 551 -17.17 18.12 -8.86
N LYS A 552 -17.66 19.12 -9.61
CA LYS A 552 -18.37 20.24 -9.02
C LYS A 552 -19.78 19.69 -8.74
N THR A 553 -20.14 19.70 -7.46
CA THR A 553 -21.49 19.50 -6.91
C THR A 553 -21.83 18.09 -6.40
N VAL A 554 -21.92 17.96 -5.07
CA VAL A 554 -22.44 16.77 -4.34
C VAL A 554 -23.90 16.97 -3.89
N VAL A 555 -24.53 18.11 -4.21
CA VAL A 555 -25.97 18.32 -3.97
C VAL A 555 -26.57 19.08 -5.15
N GLY A 556 -27.09 18.35 -6.15
CA GLY A 556 -27.83 18.90 -7.29
C GLY A 556 -27.02 19.02 -8.59
N ARG A 557 -27.37 18.17 -9.56
CA ARG A 557 -27.00 18.18 -10.99
C ARG A 557 -25.50 18.32 -11.29
N ILE A 558 -24.91 17.19 -11.70
CA ILE A 558 -23.65 17.18 -12.45
C ILE A 558 -23.93 17.79 -13.83
N ILE A 559 -23.46 19.01 -14.07
CA ILE A 559 -23.50 19.61 -15.41
C ILE A 559 -22.37 18.95 -16.23
N ARG A 560 -22.71 17.97 -17.06
CA ARG A 560 -21.84 17.54 -18.16
C ARG A 560 -22.10 18.47 -19.35
N ASP A 561 -21.05 19.13 -19.84
CA ASP A 561 -21.09 19.81 -21.12
C ASP A 561 -20.94 18.75 -22.23
N GLU A 562 -22.07 18.27 -22.75
CA GLU A 562 -22.16 17.17 -23.72
C GLU A 562 -21.53 17.51 -25.09
N ASN A 563 -21.12 18.75 -25.32
CA ASN A 563 -20.61 19.22 -26.61
C ASN A 563 -19.07 19.15 -26.77
N SER A 564 -18.29 18.71 -25.78
CA SER A 564 -16.81 18.75 -25.85
C SER A 564 -16.14 17.56 -26.58
N HIS A 565 -16.89 16.52 -26.97
CA HIS A 565 -16.32 15.25 -27.43
C HIS A 565 -15.56 15.27 -28.77
N LEU A 566 -15.69 16.34 -29.58
CA LEU A 566 -15.06 16.40 -30.90
C LEU A 566 -13.69 17.12 -30.95
N CYS A 567 -13.27 17.85 -29.91
CA CYS A 567 -12.06 18.70 -29.96
C CYS A 567 -10.89 18.26 -29.06
N ASN A 568 -11.02 17.14 -28.32
CA ASN A 568 -10.11 16.82 -27.21
C ASN A 568 -9.05 15.71 -27.48
N LYS A 569 -8.78 15.39 -28.76
CA LYS A 569 -7.84 14.32 -29.15
C LYS A 569 -6.48 14.86 -29.57
N GLU A 570 -5.39 14.25 -29.07
CA GLU A 570 -4.00 14.61 -29.38
C GLU A 570 -3.19 13.38 -29.78
N LEU A 571 -2.32 13.54 -30.79
CA LEU A 571 -1.36 12.50 -31.15
C LEU A 571 -0.14 12.63 -30.25
N VAL A 572 0.05 11.66 -29.37
CA VAL A 572 1.14 11.63 -28.39
C VAL A 572 2.15 10.56 -28.80
N PRO A 573 3.43 10.92 -29.03
CA PRO A 573 4.47 9.93 -29.25
C PRO A 573 4.62 8.98 -28.06
N VAL A 574 4.78 7.68 -28.32
CA VAL A 574 4.87 6.67 -27.25
C VAL A 574 6.06 6.91 -26.31
N GLU A 575 7.12 7.54 -26.80
CA GLU A 575 8.28 7.95 -26.02
C GLU A 575 7.97 9.03 -24.96
N SER A 576 6.98 9.89 -25.23
CA SER A 576 6.50 10.95 -24.34
C SER A 576 5.59 10.43 -23.22
N ILE A 577 5.11 9.19 -23.33
CA ILE A 577 4.35 8.52 -22.28
C ILE A 577 5.31 8.18 -21.12
N GLU A 578 5.05 8.78 -19.97
CA GLU A 578 5.86 8.58 -18.77
C GLU A 578 5.39 7.35 -17.99
N ASN A 579 4.08 7.17 -17.84
CA ASN A 579 3.50 6.10 -17.02
C ASN A 579 2.02 5.79 -17.35
N LEU A 580 1.49 4.73 -16.74
CA LEU A 580 0.05 4.45 -16.67
C LEU A 580 -0.58 5.12 -15.45
N ALA A 581 -1.83 5.55 -15.56
CA ALA A 581 -2.56 6.22 -14.49
C ALA A 581 -3.74 5.37 -13.98
N ALA A 582 -3.97 5.41 -12.66
CA ALA A 582 -5.20 4.90 -12.06
C ALA A 582 -6.31 5.95 -12.20
N TYR A 583 -7.54 5.49 -12.40
CA TYR A 583 -8.69 6.38 -12.56
C TYR A 583 -9.96 5.70 -12.06
N ARG A 584 -11.05 6.47 -11.94
CA ARG A 584 -12.36 5.95 -11.55
C ARG A 584 -13.44 6.50 -12.47
N TRP A 585 -14.37 5.64 -12.87
CA TRP A 585 -15.58 6.08 -13.56
C TRP A 585 -16.59 6.66 -12.57
N LEU A 586 -17.06 7.87 -12.86
CA LEU A 586 -18.21 8.45 -12.16
C LEU A 586 -19.50 7.82 -12.71
N PRO A 587 -20.52 7.56 -11.86
CA PRO A 587 -21.81 7.08 -12.35
C PRO A 587 -22.35 8.04 -13.41
N GLU A 588 -22.79 7.51 -14.55
CA GLU A 588 -23.64 8.26 -15.46
C GLU A 588 -25.05 8.25 -14.84
N GLU A 589 -25.65 9.43 -14.64
CA GLU A 589 -27.07 9.47 -14.33
C GLU A 589 -27.80 8.74 -15.46
N ARG A 590 -28.43 7.60 -15.17
CA ARG A 590 -29.45 7.06 -16.06
C ARG A 590 -30.52 8.15 -16.16
N SER A 591 -30.47 8.96 -17.21
CA SER A 591 -31.63 9.71 -17.65
C SER A 591 -32.77 8.70 -17.72
N ALA A 592 -33.78 8.88 -16.88
CA ALA A 592 -35.02 8.13 -16.99
C ALA A 592 -35.49 8.33 -18.44
N MET A 593 -35.34 7.28 -19.26
CA MET A 593 -36.12 7.18 -20.48
C MET A 593 -37.56 7.12 -19.99
N VAL A 594 -38.24 8.26 -20.08
CA VAL A 594 -39.68 8.30 -20.17
C VAL A 594 -40.01 7.40 -21.35
N ASP A 595 -40.61 6.25 -21.07
CA ASP A 595 -41.27 5.43 -22.08
C ASP A 595 -42.22 6.34 -22.86
N LYS A 596 -41.82 6.67 -24.09
CA LYS A 596 -42.65 7.38 -25.06
C LYS A 596 -43.59 6.43 -25.82
N ASP A 597 -43.87 5.27 -25.24
CA ASP A 597 -44.83 4.30 -25.77
C ASP A 597 -45.98 4.14 -24.77
N ASN A 598 -46.78 5.20 -24.62
CA ASN A 598 -48.18 5.16 -24.18
C ASN A 598 -48.80 6.55 -24.32
N ILE A 599 -48.99 7.01 -25.56
CA ILE A 599 -50.07 7.95 -25.88
C ILE A 599 -51.22 7.08 -26.36
N VAL A 600 -52.07 6.69 -25.42
CA VAL A 600 -53.41 6.17 -25.74
C VAL A 600 -54.29 7.40 -25.94
N GLU A 601 -54.74 7.60 -27.19
CA GLU A 601 -55.88 8.46 -27.49
C GLU A 601 -57.09 7.98 -26.67
N GLY A 602 -57.64 8.88 -25.85
CA GLY A 602 -58.82 8.61 -25.04
C GLY A 602 -59.51 9.92 -24.68
N GLU A 603 -60.73 10.06 -25.18
CA GLU A 603 -61.56 11.26 -25.24
C GLU A 603 -61.95 11.85 -23.87
N VAL A 604 -62.18 13.16 -23.91
CA VAL A 604 -62.83 14.03 -22.89
C VAL A 604 -64.26 13.53 -22.62
N PRO A 605 -64.73 13.52 -21.35
CA PRO A 605 -65.50 14.65 -20.81
C PRO A 605 -64.83 15.37 -19.63
#